data_AF-A0A7X7B7D3-F1
#
_entry.id   AF-A0A7X7B7D3-F1
#
_cell.length_a   1.000
_cell.length_b   1.000
_cell.length_c   1.000
_cell.angle_alpha   90.00
_cell.angle_beta   90.00
_cell.angle_gamma   90.00
#
_symmetry.space_group_name_H-M   'P 1'
#
loop_
_entity.id
_entity.type
_entity.pdbx_description
1 polymer ?
#
loop_
_entity_poly.entity_id
_entity_poly.type
_entity_poly.pdbx_seq_one_letter_code
_entity_poly.pdbx_strand_id
1 'polypeptide(L)' 'MQPDITIACDYKTTIDKEGRYMGTPAMVVEILSPNTRKKDMVDKLNIYMLSGVKEY' A
#
# COMPACT_ATOMS: atom_id res chain seq x y z
N MET A 1 -0.75 2.96 7.38
CA MET A 1 -2.16 2.71 6.95
C MET A 1 -2.22 1.39 6.22
N GLN A 2 -3.29 0.63 6.37
CA GLN A 2 -3.46 -0.65 5.69
C GLN A 2 -4.28 -0.45 4.41
N PRO A 3 -3.76 -0.83 3.23
CA PRO A 3 -4.54 -0.88 2.01
C PRO A 3 -5.38 -2.15 1.90
N ASP A 4 -6.38 -2.13 1.01
CA ASP A 4 -7.21 -3.31 0.75
C ASP A 4 -6.43 -4.41 0.00
N ILE A 5 -5.63 -4.03 -1.01
CA ILE A 5 -4.80 -4.96 -1.78
C ILE A 5 -3.39 -4.37 -1.94
N THR A 6 -2.38 -5.23 -1.82
CA THR A 6 -0.95 -4.90 -1.99
C THR A 6 -0.30 -5.89 -2.94
N ILE A 7 0.48 -5.39 -3.88
CA ILE A 7 1.31 -6.21 -4.77
C ILE A 7 2.78 -5.98 -4.40
N ALA A 8 3.42 -7.03 -3.88
CA ALA A 8 4.82 -7.05 -3.49
C ALA A 8 5.60 -8.05 -4.35
N CYS A 9 6.50 -7.56 -5.20
CA CYS A 9 7.31 -8.40 -6.08
C CYS A 9 8.63 -8.87 -5.44
N ASP A 10 9.02 -8.27 -4.31
CA ASP A 10 10.27 -8.48 -3.58
C ASP A 10 10.06 -9.23 -2.25
N TYR A 11 8.85 -9.74 -1.98
CA TYR A 11 8.44 -10.31 -0.70
C TYR A 11 9.37 -11.41 -0.16
N LYS A 12 10.04 -12.16 -1.04
CA LYS A 12 10.96 -13.24 -0.64
C LYS A 12 12.18 -12.73 0.15
N THR A 13 12.58 -11.48 -0.07
CA THR A 13 13.76 -10.87 0.56
C THR A 13 13.42 -9.79 1.58
N THR A 14 12.17 -9.34 1.63
CA THR A 14 11.73 -8.21 2.48
C THR A 14 10.72 -8.59 3.56
N ILE A 15 10.47 -9.88 3.75
CA ILE A 15 9.70 -10.40 4.88
C ILE A 15 10.60 -10.56 6.11
N ASP A 16 10.10 -10.14 7.27
CA ASP A 16 10.78 -10.33 8.55
C ASP A 16 10.58 -11.74 9.13
N LYS A 17 11.22 -12.02 10.27
CA LYS A 17 11.11 -13.29 10.99
C LYS A 17 9.69 -13.66 11.43
N GLU A 18 8.77 -12.69 11.49
CA GLU A 18 7.36 -12.85 11.88
C GLU A 18 6.45 -13.00 10.64
N GLY A 19 7.01 -13.02 9.43
CA GLY A 19 6.25 -13.14 8.20
C GLY A 19 5.68 -11.82 7.69
N ARG A 20 6.07 -10.68 8.26
CA ARG A 20 5.56 -9.36 7.86
C ARG A 20 6.37 -8.78 6.73
N TYR A 21 5.67 -8.24 5.74
CA TYR A 21 6.29 -7.49 4.66
C TYR A 21 6.79 -6.13 5.16
N MET A 22 8.09 -5.85 4.97
CA MET A 22 8.77 -4.62 5.42
C MET A 22 9.30 -3.76 4.27
N GLY A 23 8.97 -4.12 3.02
CA GLY A 23 9.39 -3.38 1.82
C GLY A 23 8.41 -2.27 1.42
N THR A 24 8.71 -1.65 0.28
CA THR A 24 7.78 -0.73 -0.41
C THR A 24 7.03 -1.51 -1.48
N PRO A 25 5.68 -1.60 -1.42
CA PRO A 25 4.90 -2.28 -2.44
C PRO A 25 5.16 -1.73 -3.85
N ALA A 26 5.13 -2.60 -4.85
CA ALA A 26 5.18 -2.18 -6.25
C ALA A 26 3.89 -1.44 -6.62
N MET A 27 2.76 -1.95 -6.14
CA MET A 27 1.43 -1.39 -6.36
C MET A 27 0.54 -1.55 -5.13
N VAL A 28 -0.33 -0.58 -4.91
CA VAL A 28 -1.43 -0.63 -3.93
C VAL A 28 -2.75 -0.49 -4.70
N VAL A 29 -3.83 -1.10 -4.22
CA VAL A 29 -5.19 -0.87 -4.74
C VAL A 29 -6.14 -0.65 -3.57
N GLU A 30 -7.02 0.34 -3.70
CA GLU A 30 -8.04 0.67 -2.71
C GLU A 30 -9.44 0.54 -3.29
N ILE A 31 -10.34 -0.07 -2.53
CA ILE A 31 -11.75 -0.24 -2.90
C ILE A 31 -12.53 0.90 -2.23
N LEU A 32 -12.95 1.86 -3.04
CA LEU A 32 -13.61 3.06 -2.51
C LEU A 32 -14.96 2.73 -1.87
N SER A 33 -15.14 3.20 -0.64
CA SER A 33 -16.45 3.24 0.02
C SER A 33 -16.95 4.69 0.17
N PRO A 34 -18.27 4.93 0.24
CA PRO A 34 -18.80 6.29 0.43
C PRO A 34 -18.21 7.01 1.65
N ASN A 35 -17.93 6.27 2.72
CA ASN A 35 -17.47 6.83 3.99
C ASN A 35 -15.95 7.11 4.01
N THR A 36 -15.15 6.39 3.20
CA THR A 36 -13.68 6.50 3.21
C THR A 36 -13.10 7.13 1.94
N ARG A 37 -13.91 7.37 0.91
CA ARG A 37 -13.47 7.84 -0.41
C ARG A 37 -12.45 8.98 -0.36
N LYS A 38 -12.71 10.01 0.45
CA LYS A 38 -11.79 11.16 0.57
C LYS A 38 -10.43 10.74 1.14
N LYS A 39 -10.43 9.89 2.16
CA LYS A 39 -9.21 9.39 2.78
C LYS A 39 -8.41 8.52 1.82
N ASP A 40 -9.08 7.67 1.06
CA ASP A 40 -8.43 6.79 0.09
C ASP A 40 -7.84 7.62 -1.07
N MET A 41 -8.67 8.43 -1.74
CA MET A 41 -8.27 9.20 -2.92
C MET A 41 -7.29 10.36 -2.65
N VAL A 42 -7.12 10.79 -1.40
CA VAL A 42 -6.28 11.97 -1.06
C VAL A 42 -5.20 11.61 -0.06
N ASP A 43 -5.58 11.28 1.17
CA ASP A 43 -4.61 11.12 2.26
C ASP A 43 -3.72 9.89 2.04
N LYS A 44 -4.35 8.76 1.69
CA LYS A 44 -3.65 7.51 1.39
C LYS A 44 -2.81 7.62 0.12
N LEU A 45 -3.40 8.11 -0.98
CA LEU A 45 -2.68 8.34 -2.23
C LEU A 45 -1.39 9.16 -1.99
N ASN A 46 -1.50 10.30 -1.31
CA ASN A 46 -0.34 11.15 -1.01
C ASN A 46 0.74 10.40 -0.20
N ILE A 47 0.33 9.65 0.82
CA ILE A 47 1.27 8.88 1.64
C ILE A 47 1.95 7.78 0.83
N TYR A 48 1.23 7.05 -0.02
CA TYR A 48 1.80 5.99 -0.86
C TYR A 48 2.76 6.55 -1.90
N MET A 49 2.40 7.66 -2.56
CA MET A 49 3.29 8.37 -3.49
C MET A 49 4.58 8.82 -2.80
N LEU A 50 4.48 9.45 -1.63
CA LEU A 50 5.66 9.89 -0.85
C LEU A 50 6.51 8.73 -0.33
N SER A 51 5.89 7.57 -0.09
CA SER A 51 6.58 6.36 0.36
C SER A 51 7.24 5.56 -0.78
N GLY A 52 7.09 6.01 -2.03
CA GLY A 52 7.72 5.40 -3.20
C GLY A 52 6.95 4.24 -3.84
N VAL A 53 5.65 4.06 -3.51
CA VAL A 53 4.78 3.14 -4.26
C VAL A 53 4.63 3.66 -5.68
N LYS A 54 4.84 2.80 -6.68
CA LYS A 54 4.90 3.21 -8.08
C LYS A 54 3.52 3.34 -8.74
N GLU A 55 2.56 2.53 -8.29
CA GLU A 55 1.22 2.45 -8.86
C GLU A 55 0.17 2.37 -7.75
N TYR A 56 -0.95 3.08 -7.91
CA TYR A 56 -2.06 3.19 -6.94
C TYR A 56 -3.42 3.14 -7.64
#